data_AF-A0A9N7MJW8-F1
#
_entry.id   AF-A0A9N7MJW8-F1
#
_cell.length_a   1.000
_cell.length_b   1.000
_cell.length_c   1.000
_cell.angle_alpha   90.00
_cell.angle_beta   90.00
_cell.angle_gamma   90.00
#
_symmetry.space_group_name_H-M   'P 1'
#
loop_
_entity.id
_entity.type
_entity.pdbx_description
1 polymer ?
#
loop_
_entity_poly.entity_id
_entity_poly.type
_entity_poly.pdbx_seq_one_letter_code
_entity_poly.pdbx_strand_id
1 'polypeptide(L)'
;MGGQKFAVLLCADDSDYVKKIYGGYFGVFVRMLREEGEEWDVFRVARGEFPADGDIAAYDGFVITGSCNDAHGNDLWVCRLLILLNRLDAMKKKVLGICFGHQVQL
;
A
#
# COMPACT_ATOMS: atom_id res chain seq x y z
N MET A 1 2.39 24.98 7.55
CA MET A 1 3.23 24.14 6.67
C MET A 1 2.55 22.79 6.64
N GLY A 2 1.78 22.51 5.59
CA GLY A 2 1.04 21.25 5.50
C GLY A 2 2.02 20.13 5.22
N GLY A 3 2.19 19.20 6.17
CA GLY A 3 2.97 17.99 5.94
C GLY A 3 2.30 17.16 4.85
N GLN A 4 3.09 16.52 4.00
CA GLN A 4 2.56 15.63 2.98
C GLN A 4 2.08 14.35 3.66
N LYS A 5 0.89 13.88 3.26
CA LYS A 5 0.26 12.71 3.86
C LYS A 5 0.18 11.57 2.85
N PHE A 6 0.71 10.41 3.20
CA PHE A 6 0.80 9.24 2.33
C PHE A 6 0.15 8.02 2.98
N ALA A 7 -0.29 7.09 2.14
CA ALA A 7 -0.88 5.83 2.60
C ALA A 7 -0.15 4.62 1.98
N VAL A 8 0.14 3.61 2.79
CA VAL A 8 0.65 2.31 2.30
C VAL A 8 -0.48 1.28 2.33
N LEU A 9 -0.74 0.65 1.19
CA LEU A 9 -1.70 -0.44 1.00
C LEU A 9 -0.93 -1.77 1.02
N LEU A 10 -0.99 -2.46 2.17
CA LEU A 10 -0.33 -3.75 2.38
C LEU A 10 -1.15 -4.89 1.76
N CYS A 11 -0.63 -5.45 0.67
CA CYS A 11 -1.25 -6.57 -0.06
C CYS A 11 -0.70 -7.96 0.34
N ALA A 12 0.12 -8.03 1.39
CA ALA A 12 0.60 -9.28 1.97
C ALA A 12 0.48 -9.24 3.48
N ASP A 13 0.18 -10.41 4.05
CA ASP A 13 0.43 -10.65 5.47
C ASP A 13 1.94 -10.80 5.69
N ASP A 14 2.41 -10.29 6.82
CA ASP A 14 3.82 -10.40 7.14
C ASP A 14 4.13 -11.88 7.42
N SER A 15 4.85 -12.54 6.52
CA SER A 15 5.45 -13.85 6.81
C SER A 15 6.33 -13.74 8.06
N ASP A 16 6.37 -14.80 8.89
CA ASP A 16 7.23 -14.86 10.08
C ASP A 16 8.69 -14.52 9.77
N TYR A 17 9.16 -14.82 8.56
CA TYR A 17 10.49 -14.44 8.09
C TYR A 17 10.70 -12.93 7.98
N VAL A 18 9.73 -12.20 7.41
CA VAL A 18 9.81 -10.75 7.19
C VAL A 18 9.58 -9.98 8.50
N LYS A 19 8.69 -10.50 9.37
CA LYS A 19 8.56 -10.02 10.75
C LYS A 19 9.90 -10.07 11.49
N LYS A 20 10.62 -11.20 11.35
CA LYS A 20 11.84 -11.48 12.12
C LYS A 20 13.08 -10.75 11.59
N ILE A 21 13.24 -10.61 10.28
CA ILE A 21 14.43 -9.97 9.69
C ILE A 21 14.27 -8.45 9.58
N TYR A 22 13.06 -7.99 9.24
CA TYR A 22 12.84 -6.59 8.84
C TYR A 22 11.84 -5.84 9.73
N GLY A 23 11.28 -6.49 10.76
CA GLY A 23 10.23 -5.89 11.60
C GLY A 23 8.87 -5.82 10.90
N GLY A 24 8.67 -6.59 9.82
CA GLY A 24 7.49 -6.53 8.96
C GLY A 24 7.66 -5.56 7.78
N TYR A 25 6.86 -5.73 6.73
CA TYR A 25 6.89 -4.86 5.55
C TYR A 25 6.58 -3.40 5.90
N PHE A 26 5.72 -3.20 6.91
CA PHE A 26 5.41 -1.91 7.51
C PHE A 26 6.68 -1.12 7.89
N GLY A 27 7.60 -1.77 8.63
CA GLY A 27 8.81 -1.11 9.14
C GLY A 27 9.78 -0.73 8.02
N VAL A 28 9.85 -1.53 6.96
CA VAL A 28 10.75 -1.26 5.83
C VAL A 28 10.24 -0.11 4.98
N PHE A 29 8.97 -0.15 4.56
CA PHE A 29 8.44 0.85 3.64
C PHE A 29 8.36 2.23 4.28
N VAL A 30 7.87 2.32 5.51
CA VAL A 30 7.83 3.61 6.22
C VAL A 30 9.26 4.11 6.46
N ARG A 31 10.20 3.25 6.85
CA ARG A 31 11.59 3.69 7.10
C ARG A 31 12.35 4.06 5.83
N MET A 32 12.03 3.47 4.68
CA MET A 32 12.65 3.78 3.40
C MET A 32 12.06 5.01 2.71
N LEU A 33 10.75 5.25 2.88
CA LEU A 33 10.04 6.28 2.12
C LEU A 33 9.78 7.55 2.92
N ARG A 34 9.73 7.48 4.26
CA ARG A 34 9.36 8.62 5.08
C ARG A 34 10.49 9.65 5.14
N GLU A 35 10.17 10.87 4.74
CA GLU A 35 10.99 12.05 4.97
C GLU A 35 10.50 12.85 6.21
N GLU A 36 11.34 13.76 6.73
CA GLU A 36 10.96 14.60 7.86
C GLU A 36 9.78 15.51 7.51
N GLY A 37 8.72 15.45 8.31
CA GLY A 37 7.49 16.24 8.10
C GLY A 37 6.39 15.51 7.32
N GLU A 38 6.61 14.27 6.91
CA GLU A 38 5.58 13.45 6.27
C GLU A 38 4.81 12.58 7.26
N GLU A 39 3.50 12.48 7.01
CA GLU A 39 2.58 11.59 7.72
C GLU A 39 2.28 10.37 6.87
N TRP A 40 2.38 9.17 7.46
CA TRP A 40 2.21 7.91 6.76
C TRP A 40 1.21 7.04 7.50
N ASP A 41 0.10 6.72 6.84
CA ASP A 41 -0.88 5.75 7.31
C ASP A 41 -0.72 4.41 6.60
N VAL A 42 -1.14 3.33 7.24
CA VAL A 42 -1.03 1.99 6.66
C VAL A 42 -2.34 1.22 6.76
N PHE A 43 -2.75 0.65 5.64
CA PHE A 43 -3.98 -0.11 5.47
C PHE A 43 -3.64 -1.54 5.03
N ARG A 44 -4.03 -2.55 5.83
CA ARG A 44 -3.87 -3.96 5.46
C ARG A 44 -5.00 -4.39 4.53
N VAL A 45 -4.89 -3.98 3.28
CA VAL A 45 -5.91 -4.28 2.25
C VAL A 45 -6.11 -5.79 2.07
N ALA A 46 -5.06 -6.60 2.24
CA ALA A 46 -5.16 -8.07 2.27
C ALA A 46 -6.09 -8.61 3.38
N ARG A 47 -6.26 -7.86 4.48
CA ARG A 47 -7.18 -8.19 5.59
C ARG A 47 -8.53 -7.48 5.48
N GLY A 48 -8.79 -6.77 4.39
CA GLY A 48 -10.01 -6.00 4.20
C GLY A 48 -10.01 -4.60 4.82
N GLU A 49 -8.86 -4.13 5.33
CA GLU A 49 -8.69 -2.79 5.87
C GLU A 49 -8.34 -1.82 4.74
N PHE A 50 -9.26 -0.91 4.43
CA PHE A 50 -9.11 0.10 3.37
C PHE A 50 -9.35 1.51 3.95
N PRO A 51 -8.75 2.55 3.36
CA PRO A 51 -9.09 3.92 3.72
C PRO A 51 -10.57 4.20 3.46
N ALA A 52 -11.19 5.02 4.31
CA ALA A 52 -12.54 5.49 4.05
C ALA A 52 -12.56 6.46 2.86
N ASP A 53 -13.63 6.42 2.07
CA ASP A 53 -13.73 7.22 0.85
C ASP A 53 -13.55 8.73 1.09
N GLY A 54 -14.01 9.23 2.24
CA GLY A 54 -13.85 10.64 2.63
C GLY A 54 -12.40 11.03 2.95
N ASP A 55 -11.57 10.07 3.36
CA ASP A 55 -10.19 10.32 3.78
C ASP A 55 -9.20 10.22 2.61
N ILE A 56 -9.57 9.52 1.52
CA ILE A 56 -8.73 9.36 0.31
C ILE A 56 -8.26 10.71 -0.22
N ALA A 57 -9.11 11.74 -0.16
CA ALA A 57 -8.78 13.08 -0.64
C ALA A 57 -7.64 13.75 0.15
N ALA A 58 -7.48 13.41 1.44
CA ALA A 58 -6.49 13.97 2.34
C ALA A 58 -5.07 13.41 2.10
N TYR A 59 -4.92 12.33 1.34
CA TYR A 59 -3.62 11.76 0.99
C TYR A 59 -3.08 12.38 -0.30
N ASP A 60 -1.81 12.76 -0.29
CA ASP A 60 -1.04 13.22 -1.44
C ASP A 60 -0.59 12.07 -2.34
N GLY A 61 -0.45 10.87 -1.78
CA GLY A 61 -0.07 9.68 -2.55
C GLY A 61 -0.27 8.36 -1.82
N PHE A 62 -0.23 7.29 -2.61
CA PHE A 62 -0.47 5.93 -2.17
C PHE A 62 0.68 5.03 -2.63
N VAL A 63 1.08 4.10 -1.77
CA VAL A 63 2.08 3.07 -2.05
C VAL A 63 1.42 1.71 -1.92
N ILE A 64 1.56 0.84 -2.91
CA ILE A 64 0.99 -0.51 -2.91
C ILE A 64 2.14 -1.49 -2.78
N THR A 65 2.09 -2.37 -1.79
CA THR A 65 3.12 -3.39 -1.62
C THR A 65 2.81 -4.62 -2.47
N GLY A 66 3.85 -5.26 -3.01
CA GLY A 66 3.73 -6.55 -3.67
C GLY A 66 3.32 -7.64 -2.68
N SER A 67 2.67 -8.68 -3.20
CA SER A 67 2.29 -9.86 -2.42
C SER A 67 3.15 -11.06 -2.79
N CYS A 68 3.55 -11.86 -1.81
CA CYS A 68 4.07 -13.22 -2.04
C CYS A 68 2.93 -14.24 -2.25
N ASN A 69 1.69 -13.83 -1.97
CA ASN A 69 0.51 -14.66 -2.16
C ASN A 69 0.10 -14.57 -3.63
N ASP A 70 -0.21 -15.72 -4.24
CA ASP A 70 -0.69 -15.80 -5.62
C ASP A 70 -1.73 -14.72 -5.89
N ALA A 71 -1.48 -13.87 -6.90
CA ALA A 71 -2.41 -12.87 -7.41
C ALA A 71 -3.67 -13.48 -8.07
N HIS A 72 -3.90 -14.78 -7.85
CA HIS A 72 -4.88 -15.64 -8.48
C HIS A 72 -6.01 -16.07 -7.55
N GLY A 73 -5.99 -15.68 -6.27
CA GLY A 73 -7.13 -15.82 -5.38
C GLY A 73 -8.24 -14.85 -5.80
N ASN A 74 -9.43 -15.37 -6.10
CA ASN A 74 -10.63 -14.60 -6.43
C ASN A 74 -11.19 -13.89 -5.18
N ASP A 75 -10.32 -13.20 -4.45
CA ASP A 75 -10.57 -12.65 -3.14
C ASP A 75 -11.17 -11.26 -3.27
N LEU A 76 -12.25 -11.02 -2.50
CA LEU A 76 -13.02 -9.77 -2.50
C LEU A 76 -12.13 -8.53 -2.27
N TRP A 77 -11.02 -8.67 -1.55
CA TRP A 77 -10.09 -7.57 -1.31
C TRP A 77 -9.35 -7.14 -2.58
N VAL A 78 -9.04 -8.05 -3.51
CA VAL A 78 -8.40 -7.72 -4.79
C VAL A 78 -9.34 -6.89 -5.65
N CYS A 79 -10.61 -7.30 -5.75
CA CYS A 79 -11.64 -6.51 -6.44
C CYS A 79 -11.79 -5.12 -5.83
N ARG A 80 -11.80 -5.03 -4.49
CA ARG A 80 -11.91 -3.75 -3.78
C ARG A 80 -10.67 -2.87 -3.98
N LEU A 81 -9.48 -3.46 -4.04
CA LEU A 81 -8.24 -2.76 -4.36
C LEU A 81 -8.27 -2.20 -5.77
N LEU A 82 -8.71 -2.97 -6.77
CA LEU A 82 -8.86 -2.48 -8.14
C LEU A 82 -9.84 -1.31 -8.23
N ILE A 83 -10.95 -1.35 -7.49
CA ILE A 83 -11.91 -0.23 -7.43
C ILE A 83 -11.26 1.01 -6.81
N LEU A 84 -10.51 0.84 -5.70
CA LEU A 84 -9.76 1.93 -5.09
C LEU A 84 -8.76 2.53 -6.08
N LEU A 85 -7.99 1.71 -6.79
CA LEU A 85 -6.99 2.19 -7.75
C LEU A 85 -7.60 2.97 -8.91
N ASN A 86 -8.71 2.49 -9.47
CA ASN A 86 -9.45 3.24 -10.50
C ASN A 86 -9.94 4.61 -9.98
N ARG A 87 -10.35 4.70 -8.71
CA ARG A 87 -10.73 5.98 -8.10
C ARG A 87 -9.52 6.90 -7.92
N LEU A 88 -8.39 6.36 -7.45
CA LEU A 88 -7.15 7.13 -7.29
C LEU A 88 -6.65 7.69 -8.62
N ASP A 89 -6.74 6.89 -9.70
CA ASP A 89 -6.41 7.32 -11.06
C ASP A 89 -7.36 8.41 -11.56
N ALA A 90 -8.67 8.24 -11.37
CA ALA A 90 -9.66 9.28 -11.71
C ALA A 90 -9.43 10.60 -10.94
N MET A 91 -8.94 10.52 -9.71
CA MET A 91 -8.55 11.66 -8.88
C MET A 91 -7.13 12.20 -9.18
N LYS A 92 -6.40 11.58 -10.12
CA LYS A 92 -5.00 11.87 -10.46
C LYS A 92 -4.07 11.86 -9.24
N LYS A 93 -4.35 10.99 -8.26
CA LYS A 93 -3.49 10.79 -7.09
C LYS A 93 -2.22 10.05 -7.50
N LYS A 94 -1.11 10.32 -6.80
CA LYS A 94 0.16 9.62 -7.04
C LYS A 94 0.06 8.21 -6.48
N VAL A 95 0.37 7.19 -7.28
CA VAL A 95 0.35 5.79 -6.87
C VAL A 95 1.69 5.12 -7.24
N LEU A 96 2.33 4.48 -6.27
CA LEU A 96 3.59 3.74 -6.45
C LEU A 96 3.40 2.27 -6.08
N GLY A 97 3.63 1.34 -7.00
CA GLY A 97 3.63 -0.10 -6.72
C GLY A 97 5.04 -0.62 -6.45
N ILE A 98 5.25 -1.33 -5.34
CA ILE A 98 6.55 -1.93 -4.98
C ILE A 98 6.45 -3.46 -5.02
N CYS A 99 6.80 -4.07 -6.15
CA CYS A 99 6.87 -5.52 -6.31
C CYS A 99 8.19 -6.06 -5.73
N PHE A 100 8.16 -6.66 -4.54
CA PHE A 100 9.32 -7.38 -4.00
C PHE A 100 9.24 -8.85 -4.47
N GLY A 101 9.72 -9.14 -5.68
CA GLY A 101 10.12 -10.51 -6.01
C GLY A 101 9.70 -11.16 -7.33
N HIS A 102 9.09 -10.47 -8.30
CA HIS A 102 9.09 -10.96 -9.69
C HIS A 102 9.18 -9.80 -10.68
N GLN A 103 10.14 -9.93 -11.60
CA GLN A 103 10.26 -9.14 -12.80
C GLN A 103 8.92 -9.17 -13.55
N VAL A 104 8.12 -8.12 -13.43
CA VAL A 104 7.19 -7.76 -14.50
C VAL A 104 7.88 -6.63 -15.23
N GLN A 105 8.71 -7.05 -16.17
CA GLN A 105 9.15 -6.18 -17.25
C GLN A 105 7.89 -5.80 -18.03
N LEU A 106 7.59 -4.51 -18.09
CA LEU A 106 6.75 -3.97 -19.16
C LEU A 106 7.50 -4.12 -20.49
#